data_AF-A0AAN8PRX2-F1
#
_entry.id   AF-A0AAN8PRX2-F1
#
_cell.length_a   1.000
_cell.length_b   1.000
_cell.length_c   1.000
_cell.angle_alpha   90.00
_cell.angle_beta   90.00
_cell.angle_gamma   90.00
#
_symmetry.space_group_name_H-M   'P 1'
#
loop_
_entity.id
_entity.type
_entity.pdbx_description
1 polymer ?
#
loop_
_entity_poly.entity_id
_entity_poly.type
_entity_poly.pdbx_seq_one_letter_code
_entity_poly.pdbx_strand_id
1 'polypeptide(L)'
;MFKKKSTWTPPPYRDKHLESYLSICDEEIMKAPDQKFFLNLSQHEREALSELRSDYDIVIREADKGSGVVVMDKARYLSEGYRQLDDLSVYRRTDILMLPNSLMRRLPTYMY
;
A
#
# COMPACT_ATOMS: atom_id res chain seq x y z
N MET A 1 -18.71 11.02 -12.74
CA MET A 1 -19.29 9.73 -13.18
C MET A 1 -18.14 8.75 -13.41
N PHE A 2 -18.04 7.68 -12.63
CA PHE A 2 -16.94 6.72 -12.73
C PHE A 2 -17.19 5.77 -13.91
N LYS A 3 -16.27 5.72 -14.89
CA LYS A 3 -16.35 4.77 -16.01
C LYS A 3 -15.73 3.45 -15.59
N LYS A 4 -16.46 2.35 -15.74
CA LYS A 4 -15.95 0.99 -15.51
C LYS A 4 -14.78 0.73 -16.47
N LYS A 5 -13.69 0.15 -15.96
CA LYS A 5 -12.52 -0.15 -16.81
C LYS A 5 -12.91 -1.13 -17.92
N SER A 6 -12.35 -0.91 -19.11
CA SER A 6 -12.54 -1.81 -20.24
C SER A 6 -11.99 -3.20 -19.91
N THR A 7 -12.75 -4.23 -20.27
CA THR A 7 -12.31 -5.64 -20.25
C THR A 7 -11.78 -6.09 -21.60
N TRP A 8 -11.71 -5.19 -22.58
CA TRP A 8 -11.27 -5.53 -23.92
C TRP A 8 -9.75 -5.64 -23.97
N THR A 9 -9.28 -6.85 -24.30
CA THR A 9 -7.91 -7.13 -24.71
C THR A 9 -7.96 -7.48 -26.20
N PRO A 10 -7.12 -6.85 -27.06
CA PRO A 10 -7.10 -7.21 -28.47
C PRO A 10 -6.71 -8.69 -28.64
N PRO A 11 -7.32 -9.41 -29.61
CA PRO A 11 -6.82 -10.72 -29.99
C PRO A 11 -5.38 -10.59 -30.53
N PRO A 12 -4.51 -11.57 -30.25
CA PRO A 12 -3.12 -11.55 -30.68
C PRO A 12 -3.01 -11.58 -32.21
N TYR A 13 -1.89 -11.08 -32.75
CA TYR A 13 -1.58 -11.07 -34.18
C TYR A 13 -2.50 -10.22 -35.07
N ARG A 14 -3.20 -9.25 -34.48
CA ARG A 14 -4.08 -8.35 -35.23
C ARG A 14 -3.30 -7.38 -36.13
N ASP A 15 -2.09 -7.01 -35.74
CA ASP A 15 -1.24 -6.07 -36.46
C ASP A 15 0.22 -6.54 -36.46
N LYS A 16 0.74 -6.88 -37.64
CA LYS A 16 2.12 -7.35 -37.83
C LYS A 16 3.19 -6.37 -37.32
N HIS A 17 2.92 -5.07 -37.38
CA HIS A 17 3.86 -4.03 -36.96
C HIS A 17 3.90 -3.96 -35.44
N LEU A 18 2.74 -4.09 -34.78
CA LEU A 18 2.65 -4.13 -33.32
C LEU A 18 3.36 -5.36 -32.77
N GLU A 19 3.12 -6.54 -33.34
CA GLU A 19 3.79 -7.79 -32.89
C GLU A 19 5.30 -7.72 -33.07
N SER A 20 5.77 -7.18 -34.21
CA SER A 20 7.20 -6.98 -34.46
C SER A 20 7.82 -6.05 -33.42
N TYR A 21 7.16 -4.91 -33.12
CA TYR A 21 7.63 -3.99 -32.08
C TYR A 21 7.66 -4.65 -30.70
N LEU A 22 6.62 -5.39 -30.31
CA LEU A 22 6.57 -6.11 -29.04
C LEU A 22 7.71 -7.13 -28.93
N SER A 23 7.98 -7.90 -29.99
CA SER A 23 9.08 -8.87 -29.99
C SER A 23 10.45 -8.21 -29.81
N ILE A 24 10.65 -7.02 -30.39
CA ILE A 24 11.89 -6.26 -30.22
C ILE A 24 12.01 -5.77 -28.78
N CYS A 25 10.95 -5.20 -28.20
CA CYS A 25 10.95 -4.77 -26.80
C CYS A 25 11.21 -5.93 -25.84
N ASP A 26 10.58 -7.08 -26.06
CA ASP A 26 10.80 -8.27 -25.23
C ASP A 26 12.25 -8.73 -25.33
N GLU A 27 12.82 -8.80 -26.55
CA GLU A 27 14.23 -9.12 -26.73
C GLU A 27 15.16 -8.11 -26.04
N GLU A 28 14.87 -6.81 -26.14
CA GLU A 28 15.64 -5.75 -25.50
C GLU A 28 15.61 -5.86 -23.97
N ILE A 29 14.43 -6.13 -23.39
CA ILE A 29 14.27 -6.35 -21.95
C ILE A 29 15.03 -7.58 -21.50
N MET A 30 14.98 -8.68 -22.26
CA MET A 30 15.69 -9.93 -21.93
C MET A 30 17.20 -9.79 -22.06
N LYS A 31 17.67 -8.92 -22.97
CA LYS A 31 19.10 -8.60 -23.16
C LYS A 31 19.57 -7.46 -22.27
N ALA A 32 18.66 -6.75 -21.60
CA ALA A 32 19.03 -5.65 -20.72
C ALA A 32 19.91 -6.21 -19.59
N PRO A 33 21.05 -5.56 -19.30
CA PRO A 33 21.86 -5.98 -18.16
C PRO A 33 21.04 -5.81 -16.89
N ASP A 34 21.24 -6.69 -15.92
CA ASP A 34 20.70 -6.48 -14.58
C ASP A 34 21.13 -5.08 -14.10
N GLN A 35 20.14 -4.19 -13.99
CA GLN A 35 20.37 -2.86 -13.47
C GLN A 35 20.95 -3.04 -12.07
N LYS A 36 22.21 -2.63 -11.87
CA LYS A 36 22.78 -2.59 -10.53
C LYS A 36 21.97 -1.58 -9.73
N PHE A 37 21.15 -2.08 -8.82
CA PHE A 37 20.45 -1.24 -7.86
C PHE A 37 21.48 -0.66 -6.90
N PHE A 38 21.73 0.63 -7.03
CA PHE A 38 22.46 1.37 -6.01
C PHE A 38 21.50 1.71 -4.88
N LEU A 39 21.94 1.49 -3.64
CA LEU A 39 21.23 1.97 -2.48
C LEU A 39 21.13 3.49 -2.59
N ASN A 40 19.91 4.01 -2.66
CA ASN A 40 19.61 5.44 -2.73
C ASN A 40 19.68 6.13 -1.36
N LEU A 41 19.97 5.36 -0.31
CA LEU A 41 20.15 5.82 1.06
C LEU A 41 21.59 5.55 1.49
N SER A 42 22.16 6.47 2.24
CA SER A 42 23.39 6.28 2.99
C SER A 42 23.22 5.22 4.08
N GLN A 43 24.33 4.77 4.66
CA GLN A 43 24.30 3.85 5.80
C GLN A 43 23.55 4.43 6.99
N HIS A 44 23.87 5.68 7.36
CA HIS A 44 23.23 6.38 8.48
C HIS A 44 21.72 6.53 8.29
N GLU A 45 21.24 6.80 7.07
CA GLU A 45 19.79 6.89 6.81
C GLU A 45 19.10 5.53 6.97
N ARG A 46 19.74 4.43 6.58
CA ARG A 46 19.18 3.08 6.80
C ARG A 46 19.15 2.72 8.29
N GLU A 47 20.20 3.09 9.02
CA GLU A 47 20.27 2.89 10.47
C GLU A 47 19.16 3.70 11.17
N ALA A 48 19.01 4.98 10.82
CA ALA A 48 17.93 5.82 11.34
C ALA A 48 16.53 5.25 11.03
N LEU A 49 16.31 4.71 9.83
CA LEU A 49 15.04 4.03 9.50
C LEU A 49 14.84 2.73 10.29
N SER A 50 15.91 1.99 10.56
CA SER A 50 15.86 0.79 11.40
C SER A 50 15.51 1.14 12.85
N GLU A 51 16.12 2.19 13.40
CA GLU A 51 15.82 2.72 14.73
C GLU A 51 14.36 3.18 14.81
N LEU A 52 13.92 3.99 13.85
CA LEU A 52 12.54 4.48 13.77
C LEU A 52 11.51 3.33 13.68
N ARG A 53 11.86 2.25 12.98
CA ARG A 53 11.01 1.04 12.90
C ARG A 53 10.94 0.28 14.23
N SER A 54 12.00 0.34 15.04
CA SER A 54 12.09 -0.34 16.33
C SER A 54 11.48 0.44 17.49
N ASP A 55 11.15 1.71 17.27
CA ASP A 55 10.50 2.56 18.26
C ASP A 55 9.01 2.17 18.42
N TYR A 56 8.68 1.64 19.61
CA TYR A 56 7.34 1.19 19.95
C TYR A 56 6.43 2.30 20.51
N ASP A 57 6.96 3.49 20.76
CA ASP A 57 6.25 4.65 21.28
C ASP A 57 5.64 5.52 20.17
N ILE A 58 5.99 5.23 18.91
CA ILE A 58 5.42 5.90 17.73
C ILE A 58 4.57 4.97 16.86
N VAL A 59 3.70 5.58 16.07
CA VAL A 59 2.88 4.93 15.03
C VAL A 59 3.15 5.62 13.71
N ILE A 60 3.55 4.86 12.70
CA ILE A 60 3.81 5.34 11.34
C ILE A 60 2.74 4.80 10.40
N ARG A 61 2.02 5.70 9.72
CA ARG A 61 0.94 5.36 8.76
C ARG A 61 1.04 6.22 7.51
N GLU A 62 0.42 5.75 6.43
CA GLU A 62 0.22 6.56 5.24
C GLU A 62 -0.69 7.75 5.58
N ALA A 63 -0.39 8.92 5.02
CA ALA A 63 -1.26 10.09 5.15
C ALA A 63 -2.56 9.88 4.37
N ASP A 64 -3.70 10.26 4.96
CA ASP A 64 -5.03 10.17 4.34
C ASP A 64 -5.08 10.91 2.99
N LYS A 65 -4.43 12.08 2.92
CA LYS A 65 -4.16 12.76 1.65
C LYS A 65 -2.85 12.23 1.10
N GLY A 66 -2.92 11.50 -0.01
CA GLY A 66 -1.77 10.82 -0.61
C GLY A 66 -0.58 11.74 -0.85
N SER A 67 0.62 11.13 -0.86
CA SER A 67 1.96 11.74 -0.97
C SER A 67 2.71 11.97 0.34
N GLY A 68 2.24 11.44 1.48
CA GLY A 68 2.93 11.61 2.76
C GLY A 68 2.86 10.41 3.69
N VAL A 69 3.72 10.43 4.71
CA VAL A 69 3.67 9.56 5.88
C VAL A 69 3.39 10.39 7.12
N VAL A 70 2.68 9.83 8.07
CA VAL A 70 2.34 10.46 9.34
C VAL A 70 3.01 9.66 10.46
N VAL A 71 3.77 10.36 11.29
CA VAL A 71 4.37 9.82 12.52
C VAL A 71 3.63 10.42 13.71
N MET A 72 3.11 9.58 14.58
CA MET A 72 2.34 10.01 15.76
C MET A 72 2.87 9.34 17.01
N ASP A 73 2.83 10.06 18.12
CA ASP A 73 2.91 9.46 19.45
C ASP A 73 1.78 8.43 19.61
N LYS A 74 2.15 7.22 20.04
CA LYS A 74 1.25 6.08 20.12
C LYS A 74 0.17 6.26 21.18
N ALA A 75 0.52 6.84 22.34
CA ALA A 75 -0.44 7.05 23.40
C ALA A 75 -1.54 8.02 22.96
N ARG A 76 -1.16 9.12 22.30
CA ARG A 76 -2.10 10.07 21.71
C ARG A 76 -2.93 9.44 20.60
N TYR A 77 -2.30 8.72 19.68
CA TYR A 77 -3.00 8.01 18.60
C TYR A 77 -4.10 7.09 19.12
N LEU A 78 -3.79 6.28 20.15
CA LEU A 78 -4.77 5.40 20.79
C LEU A 78 -5.87 6.22 21.49
N SER A 79 -5.50 7.21 22.30
CA SER A 79 -6.47 8.03 23.02
C SER A 79 -7.47 8.71 22.09
N GLU A 80 -6.99 9.24 20.95
CA GLU A 80 -7.82 9.92 19.97
C GLU A 80 -8.70 8.93 19.22
N GLY A 81 -8.17 7.75 18.87
CA GLY A 81 -8.94 6.66 18.30
C GLY A 81 -10.11 6.23 19.19
N TYR A 82 -9.85 6.00 20.48
CA TYR A 82 -10.92 5.67 21.45
C TYR A 82 -11.91 6.81 21.62
N ARG A 83 -11.43 8.06 21.75
CA ARG A 83 -12.29 9.24 21.86
C ARG A 83 -13.26 9.36 20.69
N GLN A 84 -12.81 9.07 19.46
CA GLN A 84 -13.67 9.09 18.27
C GLN A 84 -14.64 7.91 18.23
N LEU A 85 -14.17 6.69 18.53
CA LEU A 85 -14.99 5.48 18.47
C LEU A 85 -16.08 5.42 19.56
N ASP A 86 -15.84 6.04 20.71
CA ASP A 86 -16.82 6.14 21.79
C ASP A 86 -17.81 7.30 21.60
N ASP A 87 -17.67 8.11 20.54
CA ASP A 87 -18.67 9.13 20.20
C ASP A 87 -19.94 8.49 19.63
N LEU A 88 -20.94 8.32 20.50
CA LEU A 88 -22.24 7.72 20.18
C LEU A 88 -23.12 8.58 19.25
N SER A 89 -22.74 9.84 18.99
CA SER A 89 -23.43 10.67 18.00
C SER A 89 -23.03 10.30 16.56
N VAL A 90 -21.84 9.70 16.39
CA VAL A 90 -21.27 9.32 15.09
C VAL A 90 -21.26 7.81 14.91
N TYR A 91 -20.86 7.05 15.94
CA TYR A 91 -20.66 5.60 15.89
C TYR A 91 -21.62 4.84 16.81
N ARG A 92 -21.93 3.58 16.46
CA ARG A 92 -22.71 2.66 17.29
C ARG A 92 -22.01 1.31 17.35
N ARG A 93 -21.90 0.74 18.56
CA ARG A 93 -21.39 -0.62 18.76
C ARG A 93 -22.33 -1.63 18.12
N THR A 94 -21.77 -2.59 17.39
CA THR A 94 -22.52 -3.62 16.69
C THR A 94 -22.10 -4.99 17.23
N ASP A 95 -23.07 -5.80 17.63
CA ASP A 95 -22.83 -7.13 18.22
C ASP A 95 -22.50 -8.19 17.16
N ILE A 96 -22.70 -7.85 15.89
CA ILE A 96 -22.57 -8.74 14.74
C ILE A 96 -21.36 -8.29 13.94
N LEU A 97 -20.37 -9.17 13.78
CA LEU A 97 -19.31 -8.98 12.78
C LEU A 97 -19.95 -9.06 11.39
N MET A 98 -20.57 -7.97 10.93
CA MET A 98 -21.05 -7.82 9.55
C MET A 98 -19.86 -7.60 8.62
N LEU A 99 -18.95 -8.56 8.58
CA LEU A 99 -17.94 -8.64 7.55
C LEU A 99 -18.19 -9.93 6.77
N PRO A 100 -18.37 -9.86 5.44
CA PRO A 100 -18.27 -11.04 4.60
C PRO A 100 -16.93 -11.74 4.90
N ASN A 101 -16.92 -13.07 4.93
CA ASN A 101 -15.72 -13.89 5.24
C ASN A 101 -14.47 -13.51 4.40
N SER A 102 -14.65 -12.84 3.27
CA SER A 102 -13.59 -12.31 2.41
C SER A 102 -12.82 -11.13 3.01
N LEU A 103 -13.43 -10.34 3.91
CA LEU A 103 -12.79 -9.19 4.56
C LEU A 103 -12.15 -9.54 5.91
N MET A 104 -12.62 -10.59 6.60
CA MET A 104 -11.99 -11.06 7.85
C MET A 104 -10.52 -11.45 7.67
N ARG A 105 -10.12 -12.02 6.51
CA ARG A 105 -8.73 -12.40 6.23
C ARG A 105 -7.78 -11.21 6.02
N ARG A 106 -8.33 -9.99 5.87
CA ARG A 106 -7.56 -8.77 5.61
C ARG A 106 -7.46 -7.85 6.82
N LEU A 107 -8.11 -8.20 7.93
CA LEU A 107 -7.91 -7.50 9.18
C LEU A 107 -6.49 -7.83 9.67
N PRO A 108 -5.60 -6.84 9.77
CA PRO A 108 -4.30 -7.09 10.35
C PRO A 108 -4.51 -7.51 11.80
N THR A 109 -3.85 -8.61 12.18
CA THR A 109 -3.86 -9.19 13.53
C THR A 109 -3.17 -8.25 14.51
N TYR A 110 -3.73 -7.06 14.75
CA TYR A 110 -3.30 -6.15 15.81
C TYR A 110 -4.14 -6.41 17.06
N MET A 111 -4.00 -7.61 17.60
CA MET A 111 -4.31 -7.92 18.99
C MET A 111 -3.42 -9.10 19.36
N TYR A 112 -2.15 -8.81 19.63
CA TYR A 112 -1.28 -9.33 20.71
C TYR A 112 -0.02 -8.46 20.73
#